data_AF-A0A1H9VTS1-F1
#
_entry.id   AF-A0A1H9VTS1-F1
#
_cell.length_a   1.000
_cell.length_b   1.000
_cell.length_c   1.000
_cell.angle_alpha   90.00
_cell.angle_beta   90.00
_cell.angle_gamma   90.00
#
_symmetry.space_group_name_H-M   'P 1'
#
loop_
_entity.id
_entity.type
_entity.pdbx_description
1 polymer ?
#
loop_
_entity_poly.entity_id
_entity_poly.type
_entity_poly.pdbx_seq_one_letter_code
_entity_poly.pdbx_strand_id
1 'polypeptide(L)'
;MGTEPLIRTRTIALSDALSRAATELRRMETQGRALEDRVGAHVTAGTQTIQDLHVALQGLDHMVQSLDAVAGYLDRLAEGAPPQLRVDIDHAVAAIRLRDLSNALAGHTPAERVRSGDVDLF
;
A
#
# COMPACT_ATOMS: atom_id res chain seq x y z
N MET A 1 -16.67 -16.14 -38.14
CA MET A 1 -15.40 -16.51 -37.51
C MET A 1 -15.02 -15.36 -36.59
N GLY A 2 -15.51 -15.39 -35.35
CA GLY A 2 -15.34 -14.30 -34.39
C GLY A 2 -13.97 -14.40 -33.73
N THR A 3 -13.15 -13.36 -33.86
CA THR A 3 -11.91 -13.22 -33.11
C THR A 3 -12.27 -12.93 -31.65
N GLU A 4 -12.24 -13.96 -30.81
CA GLU A 4 -12.24 -13.79 -29.36
C GLU A 4 -11.03 -12.91 -28.98
N PRO A 5 -11.22 -11.84 -28.18
CA PRO A 5 -10.10 -11.08 -27.67
C PRO A 5 -9.33 -11.99 -26.71
N LEU A 6 -8.08 -12.30 -27.07
CA LEU A 6 -7.11 -12.91 -26.16
C LEU A 6 -6.97 -11.97 -24.96
N ILE A 7 -7.67 -12.27 -23.87
CA ILE A 7 -7.44 -11.64 -22.57
C ILE A 7 -6.00 -11.97 -22.22
N ARG A 8 -5.10 -10.99 -22.36
CA ARG A 8 -3.69 -11.16 -21.98
C ARG A 8 -3.62 -11.17 -20.47
N THR A 9 -3.67 -12.36 -19.90
CA THR A 9 -3.50 -12.55 -18.46
C THR A 9 -2.10 -12.13 -18.02
N ARG A 10 -2.01 -11.20 -17.08
CA ARG A 10 -0.75 -10.76 -16.49
C ARG A 10 -0.31 -11.76 -15.43
N THR A 11 0.69 -12.57 -15.76
CA THR A 11 1.35 -13.46 -14.79
C THR A 11 2.68 -12.88 -14.33
N ILE A 12 2.94 -12.90 -13.03
CA ILE A 12 4.21 -12.48 -12.42
C ILE A 12 4.76 -13.57 -11.52
N ALA A 13 6.03 -13.48 -11.12
CA ALA A 13 6.58 -14.39 -10.11
C ALA A 13 5.84 -14.19 -8.78
N LEU A 14 5.59 -15.28 -8.05
CA LEU A 14 4.93 -15.18 -6.74
C LEU A 14 5.73 -14.29 -5.78
N SER A 15 7.06 -14.40 -5.80
CA SER A 15 7.97 -13.54 -5.03
C SER A 15 7.69 -12.06 -5.29
N ASP A 16 7.54 -11.65 -6.55
CA ASP A 16 7.27 -10.26 -6.91
C ASP A 16 5.90 -9.80 -6.40
N ALA A 17 4.88 -10.66 -6.49
CA ALA A 17 3.53 -10.36 -5.98
C ALA A 17 3.55 -10.11 -4.47
N LEU A 18 4.25 -10.98 -3.73
CA LEU A 18 4.39 -10.90 -2.28
C LEU A 18 5.20 -9.67 -1.85
N SER A 19 6.35 -9.40 -2.49
CA SER A 19 7.18 -8.23 -2.19
C SER A 19 6.46 -6.91 -2.50
N ARG A 20 5.63 -6.85 -3.55
CA ARG A 20 4.80 -5.66 -3.83
C ARG A 20 3.75 -5.44 -2.76
N ALA A 21 3.08 -6.50 -2.30
CA ALA A 21 2.13 -6.41 -1.20
C ALA A 21 2.82 -5.95 0.10
N ALA A 22 3.99 -6.51 0.43
CA ALA A 22 4.79 -6.07 1.56
C ALA A 22 5.16 -4.57 1.47
N THR A 23 5.58 -4.11 0.29
CA THR A 23 5.92 -2.70 0.03
C THR A 23 4.72 -1.78 0.30
N GLU A 24 3.53 -2.13 -0.18
CA GLU A 24 2.33 -1.30 0.04
C GLU A 24 1.90 -1.29 1.52
N LEU A 25 2.07 -2.39 2.25
CA LEU A 25 1.82 -2.42 3.70
C LEU A 25 2.80 -1.51 4.46
N ARG A 26 4.10 -1.52 4.11
CA ARG A 26 5.10 -0.59 4.68
C ARG A 26 4.79 0.86 4.35
N ARG A 27 4.28 1.13 3.15
CA ARG A 27 3.83 2.48 2.77
C ARG A 27 2.67 2.95 3.66
N MET A 28 1.67 2.09 3.91
CA MET A 28 0.55 2.40 4.80
C MET A 28 1.03 2.60 6.25
N GLU A 29 1.95 1.77 6.72
CA GLU A 29 2.62 1.89 8.01
C GLU A 29 3.29 3.26 8.18
N THR A 30 4.08 3.69 7.19
CA THR A 30 4.78 4.98 7.22
C THR A 30 3.80 6.15 7.22
N GLN A 31 2.71 6.05 6.45
CA GLN A 31 1.64 7.05 6.45
C GLN A 31 0.90 7.09 7.80
N GLY A 32 0.69 5.93 8.42
CA GLY A 32 0.06 5.80 9.74
C GLY A 32 0.90 6.44 10.84
N ARG A 33 2.22 6.18 10.88
CA ARG A 33 3.14 6.85 11.82
C ARG A 33 3.13 8.36 11.66
N ALA A 34 3.21 8.85 10.43
CA ALA A 34 3.19 10.29 10.17
C ALA A 34 1.88 10.95 10.63
N LEU A 35 0.76 10.23 10.57
CA LEU A 35 -0.52 10.69 11.10
C LEU A 35 -0.50 10.69 12.64
N GLU A 36 -0.02 9.61 13.26
CA GLU A 36 0.13 9.48 14.71
C GLU A 36 0.97 10.62 15.29
N ASP A 37 2.14 10.90 14.73
CA ASP A 37 3.05 11.96 15.15
C ASP A 37 2.38 13.34 15.08
N ARG A 38 1.69 13.62 13.96
CA ARG A 38 1.00 14.91 13.75
C ARG A 38 -0.15 15.10 14.72
N VAL A 39 -0.91 14.05 14.98
CA VAL A 39 -2.00 14.08 15.96
C VAL A 39 -1.42 14.27 17.36
N GLY A 40 -0.42 13.48 17.77
CA GLY A 40 0.25 13.62 19.07
C GLY A 40 0.80 15.03 19.33
N ALA A 41 1.39 15.65 18.31
CA ALA A 41 1.87 17.03 18.39
C ALA A 41 0.73 18.06 18.59
N HIS A 42 -0.42 17.89 17.92
CA HIS A 42 -1.59 18.76 18.10
C HIS A 42 -2.26 18.61 19.46
N VAL A 43 -2.28 17.39 20.01
CA VAL A 43 -2.86 17.10 21.34
C VAL A 43 -2.04 17.72 22.45
N THR A 44 -0.72 17.65 22.32
CA THR A 44 0.19 18.29 23.28
C THR A 44 0.03 19.82 23.29
N ALA A 45 -0.50 20.39 22.20
CA ALA A 45 -0.73 21.83 22.03
C ALA A 45 -2.15 22.31 22.42
N GLY A 46 -3.09 21.44 22.82
CA GLY A 46 -4.48 21.83 23.08
C GLY A 46 -5.28 20.94 24.07
N THR A 47 -6.16 21.57 24.84
CA THR A 47 -6.99 21.05 25.94
C THR A 47 -8.18 20.17 25.51
N GLN A 48 -7.95 19.11 24.73
CA GLN A 48 -8.96 18.06 24.54
C GLN A 48 -8.85 16.98 25.62
N THR A 49 -9.96 16.27 25.88
CA THR A 49 -10.05 15.18 26.86
C THR A 49 -9.03 14.08 26.52
N ILE A 50 -7.90 14.09 27.24
CA ILE A 50 -6.68 13.33 26.94
C ILE A 50 -6.94 11.82 26.83
N GLN A 51 -7.93 11.30 27.55
CA GLN A 51 -8.20 9.87 27.69
C GLN A 51 -8.64 9.20 26.37
N ASP A 52 -9.70 9.69 25.73
CA ASP A 52 -10.29 9.06 24.53
C ASP A 52 -9.33 9.14 23.33
N LEU A 53 -8.56 10.22 23.27
CA LEU A 53 -7.58 10.45 22.23
C LEU A 53 -6.34 9.59 22.40
N HIS A 54 -5.92 9.33 23.65
CA HIS A 54 -4.83 8.41 23.92
C HIS A 54 -5.18 6.98 23.49
N VAL A 55 -6.42 6.52 23.76
CA VAL A 55 -6.89 5.21 23.31
C VAL A 55 -6.92 5.12 21.78
N ALA A 56 -7.39 6.17 21.09
CA ALA A 56 -7.39 6.21 19.64
C ALA A 56 -5.97 6.14 19.04
N LEU A 57 -5.00 6.84 19.64
CA LEU A 57 -3.58 6.80 19.23
C LEU A 57 -2.95 5.43 19.45
N GLN A 58 -3.23 4.78 20.59
CA GLN A 58 -2.78 3.40 20.84
C GLN A 58 -3.35 2.41 19.83
N GLY A 59 -4.62 2.58 19.44
CA GLY A 59 -5.23 1.79 18.38
C GLY A 59 -4.54 1.98 17.02
N LEU A 60 -4.12 3.22 16.71
CA LEU A 60 -3.37 3.53 15.50
C LEU A 60 -1.95 2.94 15.51
N ASP A 61 -1.21 3.08 16.60
CA ASP A 61 0.12 2.48 16.78
C ASP A 61 0.06 0.95 16.61
N HIS A 62 -0.92 0.30 17.24
CA HIS A 62 -1.12 -1.13 17.09
C HIS A 62 -1.40 -1.55 15.63
N MET A 63 -2.18 -0.75 14.90
CA MET A 63 -2.44 -0.98 13.47
C MET A 63 -1.16 -0.84 12.65
N VAL A 64 -0.37 0.21 12.89
CA VAL A 64 0.93 0.45 12.24
C VAL A 64 1.90 -0.72 12.48
N GLN A 65 2.03 -1.18 13.72
CA GLN A 65 2.87 -2.34 14.07
C GLN A 65 2.38 -3.62 13.39
N SER A 66 1.07 -3.81 13.29
CA SER A 66 0.47 -4.97 12.60
C SER A 66 0.79 -4.95 11.11
N LEU A 67 0.72 -3.78 10.46
CA LEU A 67 1.07 -3.63 9.05
C LEU A 67 2.55 -3.99 8.79
N ASP A 68 3.47 -3.52 9.64
CA ASP A 68 4.89 -3.88 9.53
C ASP A 68 5.13 -5.39 9.72
N ALA A 69 4.48 -6.00 10.72
CA ALA A 69 4.61 -7.42 10.99
C ALA A 69 4.12 -8.27 9.81
N VAL A 70 2.98 -7.91 9.21
CA VAL A 70 2.46 -8.60 8.02
C VAL A 70 3.37 -8.37 6.82
N ALA A 71 3.90 -7.16 6.62
CA ALA A 71 4.87 -6.91 5.55
C ALA A 71 6.11 -7.79 5.70
N GLY A 72 6.68 -7.88 6.90
CA GLY A 72 7.82 -8.75 7.19
C GLY A 72 7.54 -10.23 6.98
N TYR A 73 6.31 -10.69 7.29
CA TYR A 73 5.89 -12.06 6.98
C TYR A 73 5.84 -12.31 5.46
N LEU A 74 5.28 -11.38 4.69
CA LEU A 74 5.20 -11.50 3.23
C LEU A 74 6.59 -11.48 2.56
N ASP A 75 7.52 -10.66 3.05
CA ASP A 75 8.91 -10.66 2.55
C ASP A 75 9.59 -12.01 2.77
N ARG A 76 9.44 -12.62 3.95
CA ARG A 76 9.97 -13.97 4.22
C ARG A 76 9.33 -15.04 3.34
N LEU A 77 8.04 -14.92 3.04
CA LEU A 77 7.39 -15.81 2.06
C LEU A 77 7.94 -15.59 0.65
N ALA A 78 8.22 -14.36 0.26
CA ALA A 78 8.80 -14.03 -1.05
C ALA A 78 10.21 -14.62 -1.20
N GLU A 79 11.04 -14.53 -0.15
CA GLU A 79 12.38 -15.14 -0.11
C GLU A 79 12.35 -16.66 -0.24
N GLY A 80 11.34 -17.31 0.34
CA GLY A 80 11.14 -18.76 0.27
C GLY A 80 10.40 -19.25 -0.98
N ALA A 81 9.89 -18.35 -1.83
CA ALA A 81 9.07 -18.72 -2.97
C ALA A 81 9.91 -19.35 -4.10
N PRO A 82 9.47 -20.48 -4.69
CA PRO A 82 10.16 -21.06 -5.85
C PRO A 82 10.17 -20.08 -7.03
N PRO A 83 11.32 -19.86 -7.71
CA PRO A 83 11.44 -18.82 -8.74
C PRO A 83 10.61 -19.12 -10.01
N GLN A 84 10.20 -20.38 -10.22
CA GLN A 84 9.35 -20.78 -11.34
C GLN A 84 7.85 -20.58 -11.05
N LEU A 85 7.46 -20.37 -9.79
CA LEU A 85 6.06 -20.25 -9.40
C LEU A 85 5.53 -18.88 -9.83
N ARG A 86 4.52 -18.91 -10.69
CA ARG A 86 3.86 -17.70 -11.20
C ARG A 86 2.42 -17.65 -10.73
N VAL A 87 1.93 -16.43 -10.55
CA VAL A 87 0.54 -16.15 -10.21
C VAL A 87 -0.07 -15.21 -11.25
N ASP A 88 -1.32 -15.47 -11.61
CA ASP A 88 -2.18 -14.50 -12.27
C ASP A 88 -2.68 -13.50 -11.24
N ILE A 89 -2.45 -12.22 -11.51
CA ILE A 89 -2.84 -11.13 -10.61
C ILE A 89 -4.03 -10.32 -11.10
N ASP A 90 -4.51 -10.52 -12.33
CA ASP A 90 -5.50 -9.62 -12.93
C ASP A 90 -6.80 -9.61 -12.13
N HIS A 91 -7.28 -10.80 -11.73
CA HIS A 91 -8.47 -10.92 -10.90
C HIS A 91 -8.30 -10.28 -9.52
N ALA A 92 -7.13 -10.45 -8.90
CA ALA A 92 -6.84 -9.91 -7.57
C ALA A 92 -6.74 -8.37 -7.61
N VAL A 93 -6.06 -7.82 -8.62
CA VAL A 93 -5.89 -6.38 -8.83
C VAL A 93 -7.21 -5.71 -9.20
N ALA A 94 -8.05 -6.35 -10.04
CA ALA A 94 -9.33 -5.82 -10.45
C ALA A 94 -10.34 -5.67 -9.29
N ALA A 95 -10.18 -6.46 -8.22
CA ALA A 95 -11.00 -6.33 -7.02
C ALA A 95 -10.69 -5.06 -6.19
N ILE A 96 -9.55 -4.41 -6.44
CA ILE A 96 -9.08 -3.27 -5.66
C ILE A 96 -9.66 -1.97 -6.21
N ARG A 97 -10.49 -1.29 -5.41
CA ARG A 97 -11.13 -0.03 -5.78
C ARG A 97 -10.18 1.18 -5.74
N LEU A 98 -9.13 1.11 -4.93
CA LEU A 98 -8.14 2.18 -4.80
C LEU A 98 -7.15 2.11 -5.97
N ARG A 99 -7.28 3.05 -6.93
CA ARG A 99 -6.49 3.09 -8.16
C ARG A 99 -4.99 3.03 -7.90
N ASP A 100 -4.48 3.82 -6.96
CA ASP A 100 -3.05 3.89 -6.67
C ASP A 100 -2.51 2.56 -6.11
N LEU A 101 -3.26 1.93 -5.20
CA LEU A 101 -2.92 0.62 -4.63
C LEU A 101 -2.99 -0.48 -5.69
N SER A 102 -4.05 -0.47 -6.50
CA SER A 102 -4.22 -1.39 -7.63
C SER A 102 -3.03 -1.30 -8.59
N ASN A 103 -2.63 -0.07 -8.95
CA ASN A 103 -1.48 0.18 -9.80
C ASN A 103 -0.16 -0.32 -9.19
N ALA A 104 0.07 -0.03 -7.91
CA ALA A 104 1.28 -0.45 -7.22
C ALA A 104 1.40 -1.98 -7.16
N LEU A 105 0.32 -2.69 -6.80
CA LEU A 105 0.30 -4.16 -6.80
C LEU A 105 0.45 -4.76 -8.20
N ALA A 106 -0.09 -4.09 -9.22
CA ALA A 106 0.13 -4.44 -10.62
C ALA A 106 1.58 -4.21 -11.08
N GLY A 107 2.41 -3.55 -10.28
CA GLY A 107 3.81 -3.21 -10.58
C GLY A 107 3.97 -1.97 -11.45
N HIS A 108 2.93 -1.16 -11.57
CA HIS A 108 3.06 0.16 -12.18
C HIS A 108 3.66 1.09 -11.13
N THR A 109 4.86 1.59 -11.38
CA THR A 109 5.40 2.70 -10.59
C THR A 109 4.44 3.89 -10.75
N PRO A 110 3.98 4.53 -9.67
CA PRO A 110 3.23 5.77 -9.81
C PRO A 110 4.07 6.71 -10.66
N ALA A 111 3.50 7.18 -11.78
CA ALA A 111 4.14 8.24 -12.55
C ALA A 111 4.46 9.35 -11.57
N GLU A 112 5.76 9.66 -11.45
CA GLU A 112 6.26 10.76 -10.64
C GLU A 112 5.31 11.93 -10.90
N ARG A 113 4.58 12.37 -9.86
CA ARG A 113 3.65 13.49 -10.03
C ARG A 113 4.51 14.66 -10.45
N VAL A 114 4.54 14.95 -11.75
CA VAL A 114 5.05 16.20 -12.29
C VAL A 114 4.38 17.26 -11.42
N ARG A 115 5.19 18.00 -10.67
CA ARG A 115 4.74 19.17 -9.94
C ARG A 115 4.22 20.12 -11.02
N SER A 116 2.93 20.00 -11.33
CA SER A 116 2.18 20.94 -12.16
C SER A 116 2.08 22.21 -11.32
N GLY A 117 3.17 22.96 -11.34
CA GLY A 117 3.33 24.29 -10.78
C GLY A 117 3.65 25.29 -11.88
N ASP A 118 3.13 25.04 -13.08
CA ASP A 118 3.15 26.00 -14.19
C ASP A 118 1.72 26.05 -14.73
N VAL A 119 0.87 26.78 -14.00
CA VAL A 119 -0.38 27.29 -14.54
C VAL A 119 -0.01 28.64 -15.14
N ASP A 120 0.31 28.62 -16.42
CA ASP A 120 0.41 29.82 -17.23
C ASP A 120 -1.01 30.38 -17.39
N LEU A 121 -1.35 31.38 -16.56
CA LEU A 121 -2.61 32.10 -16.66
C LEU A 121 -2.43 33.17 -17.73
N PHE A 122 -2.99 32.90 -18.91
CA PHE A 122 -3.40 33.94 -19.85
C PHE A 122 -4.41 34.90 -19.20
#